data_AF-A0A6V7JCH9-F1
#
_entry.id   AF-A0A6V7JCH9-F1
#
_cell.length_a   1.000
_cell.length_b   1.000
_cell.length_c   1.000
_cell.angle_alpha   90.00
_cell.angle_beta   90.00
_cell.angle_gamma   90.00
#
_symmetry.space_group_name_H-M   'P 1'
#
loop_
_entity.id
_entity.type
_entity.pdbx_description
1 polymer ?
#
loop_
_entity_poly.entity_id
_entity_poly.type
_entity_poly.pdbx_seq_one_letter_code
_entity_poly.pdbx_strand_id
1 'polypeptide(L)' 'EKNQWINPFGPGADTASKNPFLSSSLDEAIKTGIQVPCIIGHVNDEGLLVAS' A
#
# COMPACT_ATOMS: atom_id res chain seq x y z
N GLU A 1 1.38 -6.74 -12.75
CA GLU A 1 1.90 -6.17 -11.50
C GLU A 1 3.19 -5.42 -11.80
N LYS A 2 3.08 -4.11 -12.04
CA LYS A 2 4.23 -3.24 -12.32
C LYS A 2 3.84 -1.85 -11.84
N ASN A 3 4.30 -1.49 -10.65
CA ASN A 3 4.41 -0.11 -10.15
C ASN A 3 5.45 -0.08 -9.01
N GLN A 4 6.67 -0.52 -9.31
CA GLN A 4 7.86 -0.23 -8.49
C GLN A 4 8.46 1.08 -9.01
N TRP A 5 7.98 2.23 -8.55
CA TRP A 5 8.41 3.52 -9.09
C TRP A 5 9.59 4.17 -8.35
N ILE A 6 10.04 3.64 -7.20
CA ILE A 6 11.09 4.32 -6.41
C ILE A 6 12.04 3.34 -5.68
N ASN A 7 11.58 2.13 -5.29
CA ASN A 7 12.38 1.18 -4.52
C ASN A 7 12.31 -0.24 -5.10
N PRO A 8 13.45 -0.96 -5.22
CA PRO A 8 13.50 -2.34 -5.72
C PRO A 8 12.87 -3.36 -4.76
N PHE A 9 12.79 -3.01 -3.47
CA PHE A 9 12.12 -3.79 -2.43
C PHE A 9 11.05 -2.92 -1.77
N GLY A 10 9.86 -3.48 -1.57
CA GLY A 10 8.73 -2.77 -0.97
C GLY A 10 7.55 -3.70 -0.75
N PRO A 11 6.45 -3.19 -0.18
CA PRO A 11 5.22 -3.96 -0.03
C PRO A 11 4.72 -4.45 -1.39
N GLY A 12 4.28 -5.71 -1.42
CA GLY A 12 3.75 -6.36 -2.62
C GLY A 12 2.95 -7.60 -2.22
N ALA A 13 2.20 -8.17 -3.16
CA ALA A 13 1.45 -9.39 -2.89
C ALA A 13 2.41 -10.55 -2.58
N ASP A 14 2.12 -11.32 -1.53
CA ASP A 14 2.97 -12.40 -1.04
C ASP A 14 2.33 -13.79 -1.24
N THR A 15 1.81 -14.02 -2.45
CA THR A 15 1.07 -15.22 -2.85
C THR A 15 1.82 -16.54 -2.68
N ALA A 16 3.16 -16.50 -2.62
CA ALA A 16 4.01 -17.67 -2.41
C ALA A 16 4.29 -17.97 -0.92
N SER A 17 3.89 -17.10 0.00
CA SER A 17 4.09 -17.30 1.43
C SER A 17 3.18 -18.42 1.96
N LYS A 18 3.68 -19.20 2.92
CA LYS A 18 2.86 -20.19 3.66
C LYS A 18 1.79 -19.50 4.51
N ASN A 19 2.06 -18.27 4.96
CA ASN A 19 1.16 -17.42 5.73
C ASN A 19 1.17 -16.02 5.10
N PRO A 20 0.36 -15.77 4.05
CA PRO A 20 0.39 -14.52 3.32
C PRO A 20 -0.23 -13.36 4.12
N PHE A 21 0.44 -12.21 4.14
CA PHE A 21 -0.10 -10.96 4.69
C PHE A 21 -1.01 -10.25 3.67
N LEU A 22 -0.58 -10.17 2.41
CA LEU A 22 -1.31 -9.62 1.29
C LEU A 22 -1.48 -10.71 0.21
N SER A 23 -2.52 -11.52 0.37
CA SER A 23 -2.78 -12.70 -0.46
C SER A 23 -3.32 -12.40 -1.87
N SER A 24 -3.65 -11.14 -2.16
CA SER A 24 -4.20 -10.69 -3.45
C SER A 24 -3.60 -9.35 -3.86
N SER A 25 -3.88 -8.90 -5.10
CA SER A 25 -3.50 -7.55 -5.52
C SER A 25 -4.22 -6.51 -4.67
N LEU A 26 -3.59 -5.33 -4.54
CA LEU A 26 -4.16 -4.23 -3.77
C LEU A 26 -5.55 -3.82 -4.29
N ASP A 27 -5.75 -3.82 -5.62
CA ASP A 27 -7.03 -3.50 -6.26
C ASP A 27 -8.17 -4.46 -5.83
N GLU A 28 -7.86 -5.74 -5.61
CA GLU A 28 -8.85 -6.71 -5.10
C GLU A 28 -9.05 -6.56 -3.59
N ALA A 29 -7.97 -6.34 -2.84
CA ALA A 29 -8.03 -6.19 -1.39
C ALA A 29 -8.82 -4.94 -0.95
N ILE A 30 -8.75 -3.83 -1.70
CA ILE A 30 -9.46 -2.59 -1.37
C ILE A 30 -10.98 -2.72 -1.55
N LYS A 31 -11.47 -3.63 -2.41
CA LYS A 31 -12.91 -3.81 -2.64
C LYS A 31 -13.67 -4.19 -1.37
N THR A 32 -13.04 -4.93 -0.46
CA THR A 32 -13.65 -5.29 0.83
C THR A 32 -13.56 -4.15 1.84
N GLY A 33 -12.57 -3.26 1.68
CA GLY A 33 -12.42 -2.03 2.45
C GLY A 33 -12.17 -2.23 3.95
N ILE A 34 -11.98 -1.12 4.65
CA ILE A 34 -11.90 -1.09 6.12
C ILE A 34 -13.33 -1.11 6.68
N GLN A 35 -13.60 -2.01 7.63
CA GLN A 35 -14.95 -2.22 8.21
C GLN A 35 -15.11 -1.57 9.59
N VAL A 36 -14.27 -0.58 9.91
CA VAL A 36 -14.27 0.15 11.18
C VAL A 36 -14.14 1.66 10.92
N PRO A 37 -14.61 2.53 11.83
CA PRO A 37 -14.42 3.97 11.69
C PRO A 37 -12.94 4.32 11.51
N CYS A 38 -12.66 5.13 10.49
CA CYS A 38 -11.31 5.55 10.13
C CYS A 38 -11.28 7.08 9.97
N ILE A 39 -10.23 7.70 10.51
CA ILE A 39 -9.91 9.11 10.29
C ILE A 39 -8.63 9.14 9.45
N ILE A 40 -8.69 9.82 8.31
CA ILE A 40 -7.58 9.97 7.37
C ILE A 40 -7.32 11.46 7.19
N GLY A 41 -6.05 11.86 7.11
CA GLY A 41 -5.63 13.24 6.89
C GLY A 41 -4.23 13.31 6.29
N HIS A 42 -3.86 14.49 5.83
CA HIS A 42 -2.54 14.82 5.28
C HIS A 42 -2.09 16.18 5.85
N VAL A 43 -0.80 16.50 5.74
CA VAL A 43 -0.31 17.86 6.05
C VAL A 43 -0.32 18.74 4.80
N ASN A 44 -0.23 20.06 4.97
CA ASN A 44 -0.27 21.01 3.85
C ASN A 44 0.92 20.84 2.89
N ASP A 45 2.09 20.45 3.41
CA ASP A 45 3.36 20.52 2.70
C ASP A 45 4.13 19.19 2.71
N GLU A 46 3.48 18.04 2.45
CA GLU A 46 4.14 16.71 2.42
C GLU A 46 5.27 16.62 1.39
N GLY A 47 5.15 17.36 0.27
CA GLY A 47 6.13 17.38 -0.81
C GLY A 47 7.53 17.87 -0.40
N LEU A 48 7.65 18.59 0.73
CA LEU A 48 8.96 19.02 1.25
C LEU A 48 9.89 17.84 1.56
N LEU A 49 9.33 16.68 1.92
CA LEU A 49 10.10 15.45 2.18
C LEU A 49 10.54 14.71 0.91
N VAL A 50 9.87 14.95 -0.21
CA VAL A 50 10.16 14.27 -1.50
C VAL A 50 11.14 15.10 -2.34
N ALA A 51 11.16 16.42 -2.13
CA ALA A 51 12.03 17.35 -2.87
C ALA A 51 13.47 17.46 -2.31
N SER A 52 13.73 16.88 -1.13
CA SER A 52 15.04 16.87 -0.45
C SER A 52 15.96 15.75 -0.90
#